data_AF-A0A923XL49-F1
#
_entry.id   AF-A0A923XL49-F1
#
_cell.length_a   1.000
_cell.length_b   1.000
_cell.length_c   1.000
_cell.angle_alpha   90.00
_cell.angle_beta   90.00
_cell.angle_gamma   90.00
#
_symmetry.space_group_name_H-M   'P 1'
#
loop_
_entity.id
_entity.type
_entity.pdbx_description
1 polymer ?
#
loop_
_entity_poly.entity_id
_entity_poly.type
_entity_poly.pdbx_seq_one_letter_code
_entity_poly.pdbx_strand_id
1 'polypeptide(L)'
;MRIPEHSLRLAAVLLALVFASSAWADARLKSELVAEKLVRQASGEMATVPASDVKPGDVVVYTATYRNYGDETAKALVATLPVPPGMDYQGSPQGVKPTSASTDGFEFAPVPLTRKVKSAQGKDAVQVVPLSEYRALRWNVAELSAGASLSLKLTAKVNASPSR
;
A
#
# COMPACT_ATOMS: atom_id res chain seq x y z
N MET A 1 5.28 6.63 48.26
CA MET A 1 6.25 5.52 48.29
C MET A 1 5.60 4.32 47.61
N ARG A 2 6.09 4.01 46.40
CA ARG A 2 5.87 2.84 45.51
C ARG A 2 4.45 2.25 45.39
N ILE A 3 3.77 2.62 44.31
CA ILE A 3 2.65 1.88 43.72
C ILE A 3 3.24 0.69 42.93
N PRO A 4 2.81 -0.56 43.13
CA PRO A 4 3.30 -1.69 42.36
C PRO A 4 2.63 -1.73 40.97
N GLU A 5 3.44 -1.73 39.92
CA GLU A 5 2.99 -1.85 38.54
C GLU A 5 2.68 -3.31 38.24
N HIS A 6 1.41 -3.63 38.00
CA HIS A 6 1.00 -4.96 37.56
C HIS A 6 1.31 -5.11 36.06
N SER A 7 2.52 -5.60 35.75
CA SER A 7 2.86 -6.06 34.41
C SER A 7 2.01 -7.29 34.06
N LEU A 8 1.01 -7.13 33.21
CA LEU A 8 0.18 -8.23 32.73
C LEU A 8 0.97 -9.06 31.71
N ARG A 9 1.56 -10.18 32.16
CA ARG A 9 2.19 -11.18 31.30
C ARG A 9 1.11 -12.13 30.77
N LEU A 10 0.89 -12.16 29.47
CA LEU A 10 -0.02 -13.13 28.86
C LEU A 10 0.56 -14.54 29.03
N ALA A 11 -0.18 -15.41 29.73
CA ALA A 11 0.12 -16.82 29.88
C ALA A 11 -0.25 -17.57 28.59
N ALA A 12 0.65 -18.41 28.10
CA ALA A 12 0.39 -19.34 27.01
C ALA A 12 -0.46 -20.51 27.51
N VAL A 13 -1.65 -20.70 26.92
CA VAL A 13 -2.45 -21.92 27.07
C VAL A 13 -2.37 -22.69 25.76
N LEU A 14 -1.75 -23.87 25.80
CA LEU A 14 -1.72 -24.84 24.72
C LEU A 14 -3.02 -25.67 24.75
N LEU A 15 -3.83 -25.56 23.71
CA LEU A 15 -5.03 -26.37 23.46
C LEU A 15 -4.67 -27.58 22.57
N ALA A 16 -5.01 -28.80 22.99
CA ALA A 16 -4.85 -30.01 22.20
C ALA A 16 -6.03 -30.25 21.25
N LEU A 17 -5.69 -30.75 20.05
CA LEU A 17 -6.48 -30.83 18.81
C LEU A 17 -7.64 -31.84 18.81
N VAL A 18 -8.67 -31.54 18.00
CA VAL A 18 -9.41 -32.54 17.22
C VAL A 18 -9.34 -32.14 15.74
N PHE A 19 -8.81 -33.05 14.92
CA PHE A 19 -8.67 -32.92 13.47
C PHE A 19 -10.00 -33.20 12.75
N ALA A 20 -10.47 -32.23 11.97
CA ALA A 20 -11.19 -32.47 10.74
C ALA A 20 -10.35 -31.87 9.61
N SER A 21 -9.64 -32.73 8.89
CA SER A 21 -8.77 -32.34 7.77
C SER A 21 -9.61 -31.96 6.54
N SER A 22 -10.39 -30.89 6.63
CA SER A 22 -10.52 -30.04 5.47
C SER A 22 -9.15 -29.39 5.31
N ALA A 23 -8.38 -29.84 4.32
CA ALA A 23 -7.25 -29.09 3.80
C ALA A 23 -7.81 -27.76 3.26
N TRP A 24 -8.08 -26.83 4.18
CA TRP A 24 -8.09 -25.42 3.87
C TRP A 24 -6.68 -25.17 3.37
N ALA A 25 -6.57 -24.89 2.07
CA ALA A 25 -5.31 -24.46 1.50
C ALA A 25 -4.79 -23.32 2.38
N ASP A 26 -3.78 -23.62 3.22
CA ASP A 26 -2.99 -22.59 3.85
C ASP A 26 -2.58 -21.65 2.72
N ALA A 27 -3.02 -20.41 2.77
CA ALA A 27 -2.68 -19.44 1.74
C ALA A 27 -1.16 -19.31 1.73
N ARG A 28 -0.53 -20.01 0.78
CA ARG A 28 0.93 -20.06 0.57
C ARG A 28 1.47 -18.70 0.15
N LEU A 29 0.62 -17.82 -0.36
CA LEU A 29 0.94 -16.43 -0.59
C LEU A 29 0.67 -15.62 0.68
N LYS A 30 1.71 -14.99 1.22
CA LYS A 30 1.58 -14.03 2.33
C LYS A 30 1.94 -12.64 1.85
N SER A 31 1.33 -11.64 2.47
CA SER A 31 1.65 -10.23 2.24
C SER A 31 1.94 -9.50 3.55
N GLU A 32 2.87 -8.56 3.49
CA GLU A 32 3.20 -7.65 4.57
C GLU A 32 3.21 -6.22 4.04
N LEU A 33 2.75 -5.26 4.85
CA LEU A 33 2.74 -3.84 4.51
C LEU A 33 3.56 -3.08 5.54
N VAL A 34 4.58 -2.38 5.07
CA VAL A 34 5.42 -1.49 5.88
C VAL A 34 5.20 -0.06 5.43
N ALA A 35 4.97 0.84 6.39
CA ALA A 35 4.83 2.28 6.17
C ALA A 35 6.02 3.01 6.80
N GLU A 36 6.76 3.74 5.98
CA GLU A 36 7.91 4.50 6.43
C GLU A 36 7.81 5.96 6.00
N LYS A 37 8.08 6.88 6.93
CA LYS A 37 8.17 8.30 6.64
C LYS A 37 9.54 8.64 6.05
N LEU A 38 9.54 9.37 4.96
CA LEU A 38 10.73 9.95 4.35
C LEU A 38 11.17 11.18 5.16
N VAL A 39 12.41 11.17 5.65
CA VAL A 39 12.99 12.27 6.43
C VAL A 39 14.31 12.72 5.81
N ARG A 40 14.57 14.02 5.84
CA ARG A 40 15.89 14.55 5.51
C ARG A 40 16.76 14.49 6.75
N GLN A 41 17.88 13.79 6.65
CA GLN A 41 18.87 13.71 7.73
C GLN A 41 19.71 14.99 7.81
N ALA A 42 20.42 15.18 8.92
CA ALA A 42 21.34 16.30 9.12
C ALA A 42 22.47 16.35 8.07
N SER A 43 22.83 15.19 7.50
CA SER A 43 23.78 15.06 6.38
C SER A 43 23.24 15.63 5.06
N GLY A 44 21.95 15.93 4.98
CA GLY A 44 21.26 16.32 3.74
C GLY A 44 20.70 15.14 2.94
N GLU A 45 21.03 13.90 3.30
CA GLU A 45 20.50 12.69 2.64
C GLU A 45 19.06 12.40 3.04
N MET A 46 18.32 11.72 2.16
CA MET A 46 16.96 11.25 2.47
C MET A 46 17.05 9.85 3.07
N ALA A 47 16.37 9.63 4.20
CA ALA A 47 16.25 8.34 4.84
C ALA A 47 14.78 8.01 5.11
N THR A 48 14.50 6.77 5.49
CA THR A 48 13.19 6.33 5.95
C THR A 48 13.23 6.01 7.44
N VAL A 49 12.15 6.34 8.15
CA VAL A 49 11.92 5.98 9.55
C VAL A 49 10.50 5.41 9.69
N PRO A 50 10.19 4.59 10.70
CA PRO A 50 8.83 4.11 10.92
C PRO A 50 7.81 5.26 10.92
N ALA A 51 6.69 5.09 10.22
CA ALA A 51 5.64 6.11 10.11
C ALA A 51 4.70 6.11 11.34
N SER A 52 5.26 6.01 12.56
CA SER A 52 4.48 5.99 13.80
C SER A 52 3.78 7.32 14.09
N ASP A 53 4.39 8.44 13.69
CA ASP A 53 3.82 9.78 13.78
C ASP A 53 4.03 10.53 12.46
N VAL A 54 2.94 10.97 11.84
CA VAL A 54 2.95 11.73 10.58
C VAL A 54 2.21 13.06 10.74
N LYS A 55 2.72 14.10 10.10
CA LYS A 55 2.17 15.46 10.12
C LYS A 55 1.86 15.93 8.71
N PRO A 56 0.99 16.93 8.52
CA PRO A 56 0.81 17.59 7.23
C PRO A 56 2.13 17.91 6.53
N GLY A 57 2.22 17.52 5.26
CA GLY A 57 3.43 17.69 4.44
C GLY A 57 4.43 16.53 4.53
N ASP A 58 4.33 15.64 5.51
CA ASP A 58 5.17 14.44 5.57
C ASP A 58 4.90 13.54 4.36
N VAL A 59 5.95 12.90 3.85
CA VAL A 59 5.87 11.93 2.77
C VAL A 59 6.06 10.54 3.35
N VAL A 60 5.14 9.63 3.06
CA VAL A 60 5.16 8.25 3.52
C VAL A 60 5.29 7.32 2.32
N VAL A 61 6.23 6.39 2.41
CA VAL A 61 6.44 5.30 1.47
C VAL A 61 5.82 4.04 2.07
N TYR A 62 4.83 3.50 1.38
CA TYR A 62 4.21 2.22 1.66
C TYR A 62 4.86 1.16 0.79
N THR A 63 5.40 0.11 1.41
CA THR A 63 5.96 -1.06 0.72
C THR A 63 5.15 -2.28 1.07
N ALA A 64 4.45 -2.83 0.07
CA ALA A 64 3.75 -4.10 0.19
C ALA A 64 4.62 -5.22 -0.38
N THR A 65 5.01 -6.17 0.45
CA THR A 65 5.81 -7.33 0.05
C THR A 65 4.94 -8.58 0.02
N TYR A 66 4.87 -9.20 -1.14
CA TYR A 66 4.18 -10.47 -1.38
C TYR A 66 5.23 -11.57 -1.49
N ARG A 67 5.02 -12.69 -0.79
CA ARG A 67 5.91 -13.85 -0.86
C ARG A 67 5.13 -15.13 -1.05
N ASN A 68 5.54 -15.90 -2.05
CA ASN A 68 5.01 -17.23 -2.31
C ASN A 68 5.83 -18.28 -1.53
N TYR A 69 5.26 -18.81 -0.46
CA TYR A 69 5.81 -19.90 0.36
C TYR A 69 5.39 -21.29 -0.15
N GLY A 70 4.69 -21.37 -1.27
CA GLY A 70 4.29 -22.61 -1.89
C GLY A 70 5.42 -23.26 -2.69
N ASP A 71 5.14 -24.49 -3.11
CA ASP A 71 5.94 -25.28 -4.05
C ASP A 71 5.52 -25.03 -5.52
N GLU A 72 4.41 -24.34 -5.76
CA GLU A 72 3.89 -24.00 -7.08
C GLU A 72 3.96 -22.49 -7.38
N THR A 73 4.01 -22.13 -8.66
CA THR A 73 3.91 -20.74 -9.12
C THR A 73 2.51 -20.19 -8.89
N ALA A 74 2.40 -19.09 -8.16
CA ALA A 74 1.16 -18.32 -8.04
C ALA A 74 0.93 -17.55 -9.36
N LYS A 75 -0.30 -17.56 -9.87
CA LYS A 75 -0.67 -16.92 -11.14
C LYS A 75 -1.76 -15.88 -10.94
N ALA A 76 -1.79 -14.88 -11.82
CA ALA A 76 -2.81 -13.83 -11.87
C ALA A 76 -3.03 -13.11 -10.52
N LEU A 77 -1.92 -12.77 -9.83
CA LEU A 77 -1.98 -12.01 -8.60
C LEU A 77 -2.45 -10.58 -8.88
N VAL A 78 -3.55 -10.19 -8.24
CA VAL A 78 -4.06 -8.82 -8.27
C VAL A 78 -3.79 -8.17 -6.92
N ALA A 79 -2.81 -7.28 -6.88
CA ALA A 79 -2.48 -6.49 -5.69
C ALA A 79 -3.13 -5.12 -5.80
N THR A 80 -3.96 -4.75 -4.82
CA THR A 80 -4.59 -3.41 -4.75
C THR A 80 -4.14 -2.71 -3.47
N LEU A 81 -3.63 -1.49 -3.62
CA LEU A 81 -3.27 -0.64 -2.48
C LEU A 81 -4.13 0.63 -2.51
N PRO A 82 -4.96 0.88 -1.47
CA PRO A 82 -5.64 2.16 -1.34
C PRO A 82 -4.63 3.25 -0.99
N VAL A 83 -4.88 4.47 -1.49
CA VAL A 83 -4.22 5.68 -0.98
C VAL A 83 -4.91 6.00 0.35
N PRO A 84 -4.18 6.08 1.48
CA PRO A 84 -4.80 6.34 2.77
C PRO A 84 -5.59 7.66 2.80
N PRO A 85 -6.72 7.72 3.53
CA PRO A 85 -7.49 8.95 3.68
C PRO A 85 -6.61 10.11 4.20
N GLY A 86 -6.85 11.31 3.68
CA GLY A 86 -6.07 12.49 4.06
C GLY A 86 -4.66 12.52 3.49
N MET A 87 -4.34 11.68 2.50
CA MET A 87 -3.08 11.72 1.78
C MET A 87 -3.27 11.78 0.26
N ASP A 88 -2.33 12.43 -0.41
CA ASP A 88 -2.27 12.53 -1.86
C ASP A 88 -1.14 11.67 -2.41
N TYR A 89 -1.46 10.78 -3.36
CA TYR A 89 -0.47 9.97 -4.05
C TYR A 89 0.57 10.83 -4.80
N GLN A 90 1.85 10.50 -4.63
CA GLN A 90 2.99 11.20 -5.21
C GLN A 90 3.71 10.38 -6.28
N GLY A 91 3.31 9.14 -6.52
CA GLY A 91 4.00 8.21 -7.43
C GLY A 91 4.57 6.98 -6.73
N SER A 92 5.07 6.04 -7.55
CA SER A 92 5.87 4.91 -7.10
C SER A 92 7.31 5.21 -7.50
N PRO A 93 8.21 5.61 -6.58
CA PRO A 93 9.51 6.17 -6.94
C PRO A 93 10.38 5.19 -7.72
N GLN A 94 10.33 3.89 -7.39
CA GLN A 94 11.08 2.82 -8.07
C GLN A 94 10.34 1.47 -7.97
N GLY A 95 10.65 0.54 -8.88
CA GLY A 95 10.09 -0.82 -8.90
C GLY A 95 8.90 -0.98 -9.85
N VAL A 96 8.13 -2.06 -9.63
CA VAL A 96 6.98 -2.42 -10.47
C VAL A 96 5.91 -1.33 -10.39
N LYS A 97 5.51 -0.80 -11.54
CA LYS A 97 4.50 0.26 -11.65
C LYS A 97 3.09 -0.34 -11.63
N PRO A 98 2.09 0.38 -11.08
CA PRO A 98 0.72 -0.07 -11.13
C PRO A 98 0.27 -0.17 -12.59
N THR A 99 -0.54 -1.18 -12.89
CA THR A 99 -1.15 -1.36 -14.23
C THR A 99 -2.41 -0.53 -14.38
N SER A 100 -3.13 -0.30 -13.29
CA SER A 100 -4.37 0.49 -13.26
C SER A 100 -4.49 1.26 -11.95
N ALA A 101 -5.34 2.27 -11.96
CA ALA A 101 -5.66 3.09 -10.79
C ALA A 101 -7.14 3.45 -10.78
N SER A 102 -7.58 4.04 -9.68
CA SER A 102 -8.96 4.46 -9.48
C SER A 102 -9.00 5.81 -8.76
N THR A 103 -9.99 6.64 -9.08
CA THR A 103 -10.29 7.91 -8.37
C THR A 103 -11.34 7.76 -7.27
N ASP A 104 -12.03 6.62 -7.20
CA ASP A 104 -13.09 6.35 -6.21
C ASP A 104 -12.84 5.08 -5.36
N GLY A 105 -11.84 4.28 -5.73
CA GLY A 105 -11.51 3.01 -5.09
C GLY A 105 -12.26 1.80 -5.67
N PHE A 106 -13.19 2.00 -6.60
CA PHE A 106 -14.08 0.97 -7.14
C PHE A 106 -13.87 0.75 -8.64
N GLU A 107 -13.85 1.83 -9.42
CA GLU A 107 -13.65 1.77 -10.87
C GLU A 107 -12.18 1.92 -11.21
N PHE A 108 -11.60 0.91 -11.87
CA PHE A 108 -10.19 0.91 -12.23
C PHE A 108 -10.01 1.06 -13.73
N ALA A 109 -9.13 1.96 -14.13
CA ALA A 109 -8.72 2.14 -15.51
C ALA A 109 -7.18 2.13 -15.62
N PRO A 110 -6.63 1.81 -16.82
CA PRO A 110 -5.19 1.81 -17.05
C PRO A 110 -4.55 3.15 -16.68
N VAL A 111 -3.35 3.11 -16.11
CA VAL A 111 -2.58 4.34 -15.84
C VAL A 111 -1.82 4.80 -17.09
N PRO A 112 -1.65 6.12 -17.32
CA PRO A 112 -2.23 7.21 -16.53
C PRO A 112 -3.75 7.35 -16.75
N LEU A 113 -4.48 7.65 -15.68
CA LEU A 113 -5.90 7.96 -15.77
C LEU A 113 -6.14 9.22 -16.59
N THR A 114 -7.19 9.19 -17.40
CA THR A 114 -7.61 10.32 -18.24
C THR A 114 -9.10 10.60 -18.07
N ARG A 115 -9.49 11.86 -18.22
CA ARG A 115 -10.88 12.30 -18.22
C ARG A 115 -11.16 13.23 -19.39
N LYS A 116 -12.40 13.21 -19.87
CA LYS A 116 -12.86 14.19 -20.87
C LYS A 116 -13.20 15.50 -20.17
N VAL A 117 -12.70 16.61 -20.71
CA VAL A 117 -13.00 17.97 -20.26
C VAL A 117 -13.40 18.82 -21.45
N LYS A 118 -14.13 19.91 -21.23
CA LYS A 118 -14.34 20.93 -22.26
C LYS A 118 -13.19 21.93 -22.21
N SER A 119 -12.55 22.13 -23.35
CA SER A 119 -11.57 23.20 -23.52
C SER A 119 -12.24 24.57 -23.43
N ALA A 120 -11.46 25.63 -23.21
CA ALA A 120 -11.91 27.02 -23.25
C ALA A 120 -12.65 27.38 -24.56
N GLN A 121 -12.44 26.61 -25.63
CA GLN A 121 -13.08 26.76 -26.94
C GLN A 121 -14.34 25.88 -27.10
N GLY A 122 -14.86 25.26 -26.03
CA GLY A 122 -16.08 24.44 -26.04
C GLY A 122 -15.93 23.03 -26.66
N LYS A 123 -14.76 22.71 -27.22
CA LYS A 123 -14.45 21.38 -27.78
C LYS A 123 -14.09 20.38 -26.68
N ASP A 124 -14.44 19.11 -26.91
CA ASP A 124 -14.02 18.03 -26.03
C ASP A 124 -12.49 17.84 -26.12
N ALA A 125 -11.86 17.72 -24.96
CA ALA A 125 -10.43 17.52 -24.79
C ALA A 125 -10.19 16.39 -23.77
N VAL A 126 -9.05 15.72 -23.90
CA VAL A 126 -8.62 14.69 -22.94
C VAL A 126 -7.61 15.31 -21.98
N GLN A 127 -7.86 15.19 -20.68
CA GLN A 127 -6.98 15.65 -19.63
C GLN A 127 -6.47 14.46 -18.80
N VAL A 128 -5.18 14.44 -18.50
CA VAL A 128 -4.61 13.50 -17.52
C VAL A 128 -5.12 13.85 -16.13
N VAL A 129 -5.65 12.86 -15.43
CA VAL A 129 -6.11 13.03 -14.05
C VAL A 129 -4.89 13.23 -13.14
N PRO A 130 -4.85 14.31 -12.33
CA PRO A 130 -3.77 14.54 -11.37
C PRO A 130 -3.60 13.37 -10.40
N LEU A 131 -2.35 13.08 -10.00
CA LEU A 131 -2.07 12.00 -9.04
C LEU A 131 -2.75 12.21 -7.67
N SER A 132 -2.97 13.47 -7.28
CA SER A 132 -3.71 13.82 -6.04
C SER A 132 -5.17 13.38 -6.06
N GLU A 133 -5.75 13.08 -7.24
CA GLU A 133 -7.10 12.54 -7.37
C GLU A 133 -7.12 11.00 -7.28
N TYR A 134 -5.97 10.32 -7.28
CA TYR A 134 -5.92 8.86 -7.23
C TYR A 134 -6.25 8.38 -5.81
N ARG A 135 -7.10 7.35 -5.71
CA ARG A 135 -7.57 6.76 -4.44
C ARG A 135 -7.21 5.30 -4.28
N ALA A 136 -6.92 4.58 -5.37
CA ALA A 136 -6.34 3.24 -5.29
C ALA A 136 -5.44 2.96 -6.49
N LEU A 137 -4.43 2.12 -6.26
CA LEU A 137 -3.54 1.59 -7.28
C LEU A 137 -3.68 0.07 -7.35
N ARG A 138 -3.57 -0.48 -8.56
CA ARG A 138 -3.66 -1.91 -8.79
C ARG A 138 -2.55 -2.40 -9.72
N TRP A 139 -1.93 -3.50 -9.30
CA TRP A 139 -0.96 -4.25 -10.06
C TRP A 139 -1.56 -5.59 -10.45
N ASN A 140 -1.52 -5.91 -11.74
CA ASN A 140 -1.78 -7.25 -12.24
C ASN A 140 -0.43 -7.93 -12.49
N VAL A 141 -0.13 -8.92 -11.66
CA VAL A 141 1.12 -9.68 -11.70
C VAL A 141 0.80 -11.05 -12.29
N ALA A 142 1.32 -11.32 -13.49
CA ALA A 142 1.00 -12.54 -14.23
C ALA A 142 1.39 -13.80 -13.44
N GLU A 143 2.57 -13.78 -12.81
CA GLU A 143 3.08 -14.90 -12.05
C GLU A 143 4.05 -14.47 -10.94
N LEU A 144 4.10 -15.28 -9.89
CA LEU A 144 5.08 -15.22 -8.81
C LEU A 144 5.53 -16.65 -8.50
N SER A 145 6.73 -17.00 -8.92
CA SER A 145 7.30 -18.34 -8.77
C SER A 145 7.33 -18.83 -7.33
N ALA A 146 7.36 -20.15 -7.14
CA ALA A 146 7.56 -20.77 -5.83
C ALA A 146 8.81 -20.21 -5.13
N GLY A 147 8.69 -19.84 -3.85
CA GLY A 147 9.75 -19.23 -3.06
C GLY A 147 10.04 -17.75 -3.36
N ALA A 148 9.50 -17.18 -4.44
CA ALA A 148 9.80 -15.82 -4.86
C ALA A 148 9.07 -14.76 -4.03
N SER A 149 9.60 -13.53 -4.06
CA SER A 149 9.01 -12.36 -3.41
C SER A 149 8.93 -11.17 -4.37
N LEU A 150 7.91 -10.34 -4.19
CA LEU A 150 7.64 -9.15 -4.97
C LEU A 150 7.32 -7.99 -4.02
N SER A 151 8.00 -6.86 -4.19
CA SER A 151 7.72 -5.64 -3.44
C SER A 151 7.12 -4.56 -4.34
N LEU A 152 5.95 -4.06 -3.94
CA LEU A 152 5.20 -3.00 -4.59
C LEU A 152 5.23 -1.75 -3.71
N LYS A 153 5.38 -0.57 -4.33
CA LYS A 153 5.54 0.68 -3.58
C LYS A 153 4.51 1.73 -3.98
N LEU A 154 4.00 2.43 -2.98
CA LEU A 154 3.13 3.61 -3.11
C LEU A 154 3.70 4.73 -2.24
N THR A 155 3.95 5.91 -2.80
CA THR A 155 4.34 7.09 -2.01
C THR A 155 3.17 8.05 -1.93
N ALA A 156 2.84 8.50 -0.73
CA ALA A 156 1.77 9.45 -0.49
C ALA A 156 2.25 10.57 0.44
N LYS A 157 1.69 11.77 0.27
CA LYS A 157 1.97 12.94 1.09
C LYS A 157 0.78 13.23 1.97
N VAL A 158 0.99 13.48 3.25
CA VAL A 158 -0.07 13.87 4.19
C VAL A 158 -0.60 15.25 3.83
N ASN A 159 -1.90 15.36 3.66
CA ASN A 159 -2.55 16.61 3.29
C ASN A 159 -2.54 17.57 4.49
N ALA A 160 -2.44 18.87 4.21
CA ALA A 160 -2.84 19.85 5.22
C ALA A 160 -4.32 19.62 5.52
N SER A 161 -4.66 19.40 6.79
CA SER A 161 -6.07 19.42 7.19
C SER A 161 -6.68 20.72 6.67
N PRO A 162 -7.91 20.70 6.12
CA PRO A 162 -8.57 21.95 5.80
C PRO A 162 -8.67 22.74 7.11
N SER A 163 -8.06 23.92 7.14
CA SER A 163 -8.33 24.91 8.19
C SER A 163 -9.83 25.12 8.20
N ARG A 164 -10.46 24.67 9.29
CA ARG A 164 -11.89 24.86 9.55
C ARG A 164 -12.21 26.33 9.75
#